data_AF-F3MCJ0-F1
#
_entry.id   AF-F3MCJ0-F1
#
_cell.length_a   1.000
_cell.length_b   1.000
_cell.length_c   1.000
_cell.angle_alpha   90.00
_cell.angle_beta   90.00
_cell.angle_gamma   90.00
#
_symmetry.space_group_name_H-M   'P 1'
#
loop_
_entity.id
_entity.type
_entity.pdbx_description
1 polymer ?
#
loop_
_entity_poly.entity_id
_entity_poly.type
_entity_poly.pdbx_seq_one_letter_code
_entity_poly.pdbx_strand_id
1 'polypeptide(L)' 'MLGFTPDLSALTAQTDNIEMVWHKYYPSLMTGSVDVDTILPKFNEELKLAGMNDVIQEVQKQLDAWRIGRK' A
#
# COMPACT_ATOMS: atom_id res chain seq x y z
N MET A 1 2.45 16.07 4.55
CA MET A 1 2.84 15.83 5.95
C MET A 1 4.35 15.70 5.99
N LEU A 2 5.07 16.75 6.39
CA LEU A 2 6.53 16.71 6.50
C LEU A 2 6.90 16.20 7.91
N GLY A 3 7.66 15.10 7.98
CA GLY A 3 8.24 14.58 9.23
C GLY A 3 7.52 13.41 9.90
N PHE A 4 6.68 12.65 9.18
CA PHE A 4 6.19 11.34 9.63
C PHE A 4 6.72 10.27 8.65
N THR A 5 7.45 9.30 9.19
CA THR A 5 7.89 8.11 8.47
C THR A 5 7.34 6.91 9.23
N PRO A 6 6.40 6.14 8.67
CA PRO A 6 5.92 4.93 9.33
C PRO A 6 7.03 3.89 9.40
N ASP A 7 7.11 3.19 10.53
CA ASP A 7 7.95 2.00 10.70
C ASP A 7 7.17 0.77 10.22
N LEU A 8 7.63 0.19 9.11
CA LEU A 8 7.06 -1.02 8.52
C LEU A 8 7.96 -2.25 8.71
N SER A 9 8.97 -2.17 9.58
CA SER A 9 9.91 -3.28 9.81
C SER A 9 9.24 -4.58 10.27
N ALA A 10 8.08 -4.49 10.93
CA ALA A 10 7.27 -5.63 11.35
C ALA A 10 6.39 -6.22 10.23
N LEU A 11 6.25 -5.53 9.10
CA LEU A 11 5.36 -5.87 7.99
C LEU A 11 6.12 -6.10 6.67
N THR A 12 7.39 -6.48 6.76
CA THR A 12 8.28 -6.67 5.59
C THR A 12 7.73 -7.66 4.58
N ALA A 13 7.14 -8.78 5.04
CA ALA A 13 6.53 -9.75 4.15
C ALA A 13 5.35 -9.16 3.36
N GLN A 14 4.50 -8.35 4.00
CA GLN A 14 3.39 -7.68 3.35
C GLN A 14 3.88 -6.62 2.37
N THR A 15 4.90 -5.84 2.74
CA THR A 15 5.47 -4.82 1.83
C THR A 15 6.09 -5.45 0.60
N ASP A 16 6.81 -6.56 0.74
CA ASP A 16 7.43 -7.28 -0.39
C ASP A 16 6.35 -7.84 -1.33
N ASN A 17 5.30 -8.45 -0.77
CA ASN A 17 4.18 -8.96 -1.55
C ASN A 17 3.44 -7.84 -2.31
N ILE A 18 3.21 -6.70 -1.64
CA ILE A 18 2.60 -5.51 -2.25
C ILE A 18 3.48 -4.98 -3.39
N GLU A 19 4.80 -4.91 -3.19
CA GLU A 19 5.75 -4.46 -4.20
C GLU A 19 5.72 -5.37 -5.45
N MET A 20 5.65 -6.69 -5.27
CA MET A 20 5.48 -7.63 -6.38
C MET A 20 4.21 -7.37 -7.19
N VAL A 21 3.06 -7.22 -6.50
CA VAL A 21 1.78 -6.91 -7.16
C VAL A 21 1.83 -5.55 -7.85
N TRP A 22 2.49 -4.56 -7.24
CA TRP A 22 2.70 -3.24 -7.81
C TRP A 22 3.48 -3.33 -9.13
N HIS A 23 4.64 -3.99 -9.14
CA HIS A 23 5.45 -4.13 -10.35
C HIS A 23 4.73 -4.87 -11.48
N LYS A 24 3.84 -5.81 -11.15
CA LYS A 24 3.05 -6.58 -12.11
C LYS A 24 2.01 -5.74 -12.84
N TYR A 25 1.35 -4.80 -12.15
CA TYR A 25 0.17 -4.09 -12.68
C TYR A 25 0.40 -2.61 -12.96
N TYR A 26 1.17 -1.92 -12.10
CA TYR A 26 1.31 -0.47 -12.14
C TYR A 26 1.84 0.05 -13.48
N PRO A 27 2.89 -0.51 -14.11
CA PRO A 27 3.41 0.02 -15.38
C PRO A 27 2.33 0.07 -16.47
N SER A 28 1.61 -1.04 -16.65
CA SER A 28 0.57 -1.18 -17.67
C SER A 28 -0.64 -0.28 -17.41
N LEU A 29 -1.04 -0.14 -16.14
CA LEU A 29 -2.11 0.76 -15.74
C LEU A 29 -1.72 2.23 -15.95
N MET A 30 -0.48 2.59 -15.64
CA MET A 30 0.02 3.97 -15.79
C MET A 30 0.18 4.40 -17.24
N THR A 31 0.61 3.50 -18.13
CA THR A 31 0.74 3.80 -19.56
C THR A 31 -0.56 3.68 -20.32
N GLY A 32 -1.65 3.23 -19.67
CA GLY A 32 -2.94 2.98 -20.32
C GLY A 32 -2.89 1.84 -21.33
N SER A 33 -1.93 0.90 -21.19
CA SER A 33 -1.74 -0.20 -22.15
C SER A 33 -2.71 -1.37 -21.95
N VAL A 34 -3.55 -1.30 -20.92
CA VAL A 34 -4.54 -2.32 -20.57
C VAL A 34 -5.89 -1.68 -20.25
N ASP A 35 -6.96 -2.47 -20.36
CA ASP A 35 -8.30 -2.04 -19.98
C ASP A 35 -8.41 -1.88 -18.45
N VAL A 36 -8.56 -0.64 -18.02
CA VAL A 36 -8.63 -0.25 -16.60
C VAL A 36 -9.82 -0.88 -15.91
N ASP A 37 -10.98 -0.99 -16.57
CA ASP A 37 -12.20 -1.53 -15.95
C ASP A 37 -12.07 -3.01 -15.60
N THR A 38 -11.15 -3.73 -16.26
CA THR A 38 -10.88 -5.14 -16.01
C THR A 38 -9.67 -5.38 -15.11
N ILE A 39 -8.61 -4.57 -15.25
CA ILE A 39 -7.35 -4.78 -14.54
C ILE A 39 -7.33 -4.10 -13.17
N LEU A 40 -7.93 -2.91 -13.04
CA LEU A 40 -7.95 -2.18 -11.76
C LEU A 40 -8.64 -2.97 -10.62
N PRO A 41 -9.78 -3.65 -10.85
CA PRO A 41 -10.38 -4.49 -9.80
C PRO A 41 -9.47 -5.65 -9.37
N LYS A 42 -8.80 -6.32 -10.32
CA LYS A 42 -7.87 -7.43 -10.04
C LYS A 42 -6.64 -6.95 -9.27
N PHE A 43 -6.09 -5.81 -9.67
CA PHE A 43 -4.98 -5.17 -8.95
C PHE A 43 -5.36 -4.87 -7.50
N ASN A 44 -6.52 -4.26 -7.27
CA ASN A 44 -7.01 -3.96 -5.92
C ASN A 44 -7.25 -5.22 -5.08
N GLU A 45 -7.76 -6.30 -5.68
CA GLU A 45 -7.95 -7.58 -5.01
C GLU A 45 -6.60 -8.22 -4.62
N GLU A 46 -5.64 -8.28 -5.54
CA GLU A 46 -4.30 -8.81 -5.26
C GLU A 46 -3.57 -7.97 -4.20
N LEU A 47 -3.71 -6.64 -4.21
CA LEU A 47 -3.15 -5.78 -3.15
C LEU A 47 -3.77 -6.09 -1.78
N LYS A 48 -5.09 -6.29 -1.72
CA LYS A 48 -5.77 -6.66 -0.47
C LYS A 48 -5.27 -8.02 0.05
N LEU A 49 -5.14 -9.01 -0.84
CA LEU A 49 -4.59 -10.33 -0.50
C LEU A 49 -3.12 -10.28 -0.07
N ALA A 50 -2.35 -9.35 -0.64
CA ALA A 50 -0.95 -9.10 -0.27
C ALA A 50 -0.77 -8.45 1.12
N GLY A 51 -1.85 -8.07 1.80
CA GLY A 51 -1.81 -7.47 3.13
C GLY A 51 -1.84 -5.93 3.14
N MET A 52 -2.30 -5.29 2.06
CA MET A 52 -2.42 -3.83 1.98
C MET A 52 -3.27 -3.25 3.12
N ASN A 53 -4.32 -3.94 3.54
CA ASN A 53 -5.16 -3.49 4.64
C ASN A 53 -4.39 -3.44 5.98
N ASP A 54 -3.51 -4.41 6.23
CA ASP A 54 -2.74 -4.49 7.47
C ASP A 54 -1.72 -3.34 7.53
N VAL A 55 -1.05 -3.08 6.40
CA VAL A 55 -0.13 -1.94 6.25
C VAL A 55 -0.87 -0.62 6.47
N ILE A 56 -2.05 -0.43 5.85
CA ILE A 56 -2.86 0.78 6.05
C ILE A 56 -3.23 0.98 7.52
N GLN A 57 -3.66 -0.08 8.21
CA GLN A 57 -4.05 0.01 9.62
C GLN A 57 -2.87 0.38 10.52
N GLU A 58 -1.70 -0.24 10.31
CA GLU A 58 -0.51 0.05 11.11
C GLU A 58 0.01 1.48 10.86
N VAL A 59 0.04 1.93 9.59
CA VAL A 59 0.39 3.31 9.24
C VAL A 59 -0.58 4.30 9.90
N GLN A 60 -1.89 4.02 9.86
CA GLN A 60 -2.89 4.88 10.47
C GLN A 60 -2.71 4.98 11.98
N LYS A 61 -2.48 3.85 12.65
CA LYS A 61 -2.20 3.80 14.09
C LYS A 61 -0.96 4.61 14.47
N GLN A 62 0.14 4.46 13.73
CA GLN A 62 1.37 5.22 13.97
C GLN A 62 1.19 6.71 13.69
N LEU A 63 0.43 7.05 12.64
CA LEU A 63 0.11 8.43 12.31
C LEU A 63 -0.72 9.10 13.41
N ASP A 64 -1.71 8.39 13.95
CA ASP A 64 -2.56 8.90 15.02
C ASP A 64 -1.76 9.05 16.33
N ALA A 65 -0.89 8.09 16.66
CA ALA A 65 0.03 8.21 17.79
C ALA A 65 0.96 9.43 17.65
N TRP A 66 1.53 9.64 16.46
CA TRP A 66 2.39 10.79 16.16
C TRP A 66 1.64 12.13 16.25
N ARG A 67 0.38 12.18 15.82
CA ARG A 67 -0.48 13.38 15.92
C ARG A 67 -0.77 13.74 17.38
N ILE A 68 -1.01 12.75 18.24
CA ILE A 68 -1.29 12.97 19.66
C ILE A 68 -0.04 13.47 20.38
N GLY A 69 1.14 12.89 20.10
CA GLY A 69 2.41 13.30 20.72
C GLY A 69 2.91 14.69 20.33
N ARG A 70 2.24 15.37 19.39
CA ARG A 70 2.54 16.76 18.98
C ARG A 70 1.62 17.82 19.61
N LYS A 71 0.70 17.42 20.48
CA LYS A 71 -0.01 18.33 21.39
C LYS A 71 0.78 18.50 22.68
#